data_AF-A0A5C7LFK0-F1
#
_entry.id   AF-A0A5C7LFK0-F1
#
_cell.length_a   1.000
_cell.length_b   1.000
_cell.length_c   1.000
_cell.angle_alpha   90.00
_cell.angle_beta   90.00
_cell.angle_gamma   90.00
#
_symmetry.space_group_name_H-M   'P 1'
#
loop_
_entity.id
_entity.type
_entity.pdbx_description
1 polymer ?
#
loop_
_entity_poly.entity_id
_entity_poly.type
_entity_poly.pdbx_seq_one_letter_code
_entity_poly.pdbx_strand_id
1 'polypeptide(L)'
;MKPLAHELIQESFVRELQKELQEFQDFLDKYREKYPTLIQVAEKACEWRVDETKKMWLYAMFSYQQGSPLHFYSGFLGCLRSFLINACLDDSGFTVKWMENKFSKDGELVALETSKGSQFAMPVVVENCDGDSDPALLLEAMEEREKREIARVERIHNERAFINEFMGRLRQ
;
A
#
# COMPACT_ATOMS: atom_id res chain seq x y z
N MET A 1 -13.03 -25.38 27.02
CA MET A 1 -11.87 -24.70 27.63
C MET A 1 -10.76 -24.69 26.61
N LYS A 2 -10.25 -23.51 26.22
CA LYS A 2 -9.03 -23.45 25.39
C LYS A 2 -7.84 -23.86 26.29
N PRO A 3 -6.78 -24.49 25.75
CA PRO A 3 -5.64 -24.89 26.55
C PRO A 3 -4.94 -23.64 27.11
N LEU A 4 -4.55 -23.66 28.40
CA LEU A 4 -3.87 -22.56 29.09
C LEU A 4 -2.65 -22.01 28.31
N ALA A 5 -1.93 -22.88 27.59
CA ALA A 5 -0.81 -22.49 26.74
C ALA A 5 -1.22 -21.60 25.56
N HIS A 6 -2.41 -21.81 24.99
CA HIS A 6 -2.92 -21.00 23.89
C HIS A 6 -3.32 -19.60 24.36
N GLU A 7 -3.91 -19.50 25.56
CA GLU A 7 -4.27 -18.20 26.17
C GLU A 7 -3.01 -17.39 26.50
N LEU A 8 -1.97 -18.02 27.06
CA LEU A 8 -0.68 -17.37 27.36
C LEU A 8 0.04 -16.88 26.09
N ILE A 9 0.01 -17.64 24.99
CA ILE A 9 0.59 -17.24 23.70
C ILE A 9 -0.18 -16.06 23.09
N GLN A 10 -1.51 -16.05 23.24
CA GLN A 10 -2.34 -14.93 22.77
C GLN A 10 -2.07 -13.66 23.58
N GLU A 11 -1.94 -13.77 24.90
CA GLU A 11 -1.62 -12.63 25.77
C GLU A 11 -0.22 -12.07 25.51
N SER A 12 0.78 -12.92 25.30
CA SER A 12 2.14 -12.45 24.97
C SER A 12 2.15 -11.72 23.63
N PHE A 13 1.47 -12.27 22.61
CA PHE A 13 1.34 -11.64 21.30
C PHE A 13 0.64 -10.28 21.36
N VAL A 14 -0.45 -10.17 22.12
CA VAL A 14 -1.17 -8.89 22.29
C VAL A 14 -0.28 -7.85 22.98
N ARG A 15 0.48 -8.23 24.01
CA ARG A 15 1.42 -7.30 24.69
C ARG A 15 2.54 -6.83 23.76
N GLU A 16 3.09 -7.73 22.95
CA GLU A 16 4.11 -7.38 21.95
C GLU A 16 3.55 -6.40 20.91
N LEU A 17 2.34 -6.65 20.40
CA LEU A 17 1.68 -5.76 19.47
C LEU A 17 1.39 -4.38 20.08
N GLN A 18 0.91 -4.32 21.32
CA GLN A 18 0.68 -3.05 22.02
C GLN A 18 1.97 -2.26 22.18
N LYS A 19 3.08 -2.94 22.49
CA LYS A 19 4.39 -2.32 22.59
C LYS A 19 4.87 -1.77 21.24
N GLU A 20 4.74 -2.56 20.16
CA GLU A 20 5.11 -2.13 18.81
C GLU A 20 4.28 -0.91 18.36
N LEU A 21 2.98 -0.91 18.64
CA LEU A 21 2.10 0.23 18.36
C LEU A 21 2.51 1.48 19.14
N GLN A 22 2.83 1.34 20.43
CA GLN A 22 3.28 2.48 21.23
C GLN A 22 4.62 3.03 20.73
N GLU A 23 5.60 2.17 20.48
CA GLU A 23 6.90 2.57 19.93
C GLU A 23 6.77 3.28 18.58
N PHE A 24 5.83 2.82 17.74
CA PHE A 24 5.55 3.45 16.46
C PHE A 24 4.88 4.80 16.65
N GLN A 25 3.89 4.93 17.53
CA GLN A 25 3.25 6.20 17.85
C GLN A 25 4.25 7.22 18.39
N ASP A 26 5.10 6.83 19.34
CA ASP A 26 6.14 7.68 19.91
C ASP A 26 7.12 8.15 18.82
N PHE A 27 7.45 7.28 17.85
CA PHE A 27 8.23 7.64 16.68
C PHE A 27 7.52 8.70 15.83
N LEU A 28 6.24 8.52 15.52
CA LEU A 28 5.49 9.48 14.71
C LEU A 28 5.45 10.86 15.39
N ASP A 29 5.13 10.90 16.68
CA ASP A 29 4.99 12.14 17.43
C ASP A 29 6.32 12.87 17.58
N LYS A 30 7.41 12.13 17.83
CA LYS A 30 8.76 12.71 17.92
C LYS A 30 9.21 13.38 16.63
N TYR A 31 8.82 12.85 15.46
CA TYR A 31 9.35 13.29 14.17
C TYR A 31 8.35 14.11 13.33
N ARG A 32 7.11 14.30 13.80
CA ARG A 32 6.05 15.02 13.09
C ARG A 32 6.42 16.43 12.63
N GLU A 33 7.03 17.22 13.50
CA GLU A 33 7.41 18.60 13.15
C GLU A 33 8.58 18.64 12.18
N LYS A 34 9.52 17.67 12.31
CA LYS A 34 10.75 17.65 11.51
C LYS A 34 10.55 17.05 10.12
N TYR A 35 9.68 16.05 10.01
CA TYR A 35 9.44 15.28 8.78
C TYR A 35 7.93 15.08 8.55
N PRO A 36 7.16 16.17 8.38
CA PRO A 36 5.69 16.10 8.32
C PRO A 36 5.17 15.22 7.18
N THR A 37 5.78 15.29 6.01
CA THR A 37 5.38 14.48 4.85
C THR A 37 5.60 12.99 5.07
N LEU A 38 6.71 12.62 5.72
CA LEU A 38 7.01 11.23 6.05
C LEU A 38 6.00 10.66 7.04
N ILE A 39 5.59 11.47 8.03
CA ILE A 39 4.52 11.08 8.95
C ILE A 39 3.19 10.89 8.23
N GLN A 40 2.86 11.77 7.27
CA GLN A 40 1.64 11.59 6.46
C GLN A 40 1.67 10.30 5.62
N VAL A 41 2.82 9.95 5.04
CA VAL A 41 3.00 8.65 4.36
C VAL A 41 2.74 7.50 5.34
N ALA A 42 3.31 7.58 6.55
CA ALA A 42 3.15 6.56 7.57
C ALA A 42 1.67 6.39 7.98
N GLU A 43 1.00 7.49 8.29
CA GLU A 43 -0.41 7.52 8.68
C GLU A 43 -1.31 6.97 7.57
N LYS A 44 -1.07 7.36 6.32
CA LYS A 44 -1.82 6.86 5.16
C LYS A 44 -1.58 5.38 4.91
N ALA A 45 -0.34 4.89 5.09
CA ALA A 45 -0.04 3.47 4.99
C ALA A 45 -0.74 2.66 6.08
N CYS A 46 -0.78 3.17 7.32
CA CYS A 46 -1.55 2.59 8.41
C CYS A 46 -3.07 2.60 8.13
N GLU A 47 -3.61 3.70 7.63
CA GLU A 47 -5.00 3.82 7.20
C GLU A 47 -5.34 2.75 6.16
N TRP A 48 -4.51 2.62 5.12
CA TRP A 48 -4.72 1.62 4.08
C TRP A 48 -4.60 0.19 4.63
N ARG A 49 -3.70 -0.04 5.59
CA ARG A 49 -3.46 -1.37 6.15
C ARG A 49 -4.65 -1.92 6.93
N VAL A 50 -5.40 -1.06 7.62
CA VAL A 50 -6.54 -1.46 8.46
C VAL A 50 -7.86 -1.53 7.69
N ASP A 51 -7.94 -0.90 6.52
CA ASP A 51 -9.10 -1.00 5.64
C ASP A 51 -9.03 -2.26 4.75
N GLU A 52 -10.12 -3.03 4.73
CA GLU A 52 -10.21 -4.31 4.02
C GLU A 52 -10.05 -4.20 2.50
N THR A 53 -10.42 -3.06 1.91
CA THR A 53 -10.26 -2.79 0.48
C THR A 53 -8.89 -2.19 0.21
N LYS A 54 -8.51 -1.17 1.00
CA LYS A 54 -7.27 -0.42 0.77
C LYS A 54 -6.01 -1.25 1.11
N LYS A 55 -6.10 -2.31 1.91
CA LYS A 55 -4.95 -3.18 2.15
C LYS A 55 -4.40 -3.82 0.86
N MET A 56 -5.28 -4.12 -0.09
CA MET A 56 -4.85 -4.64 -1.40
C MET A 56 -4.15 -3.55 -2.22
N TRP A 57 -4.48 -2.29 -1.99
CA TRP A 57 -3.82 -1.14 -2.61
C TRP A 57 -2.41 -0.97 -2.10
N LEU A 58 -2.25 -1.10 -0.78
CA LEU A 58 -0.95 -1.14 -0.12
C LEU A 58 -0.07 -2.25 -0.70
N TYR A 59 -0.57 -3.49 -0.77
CA TYR A 59 0.21 -4.62 -1.31
C TYR A 59 0.54 -4.44 -2.79
N ALA A 60 -0.40 -3.96 -3.60
CA ALA A 60 -0.14 -3.76 -5.02
C ALA A 60 0.83 -2.60 -5.29
N MET A 61 0.87 -1.59 -4.42
CA MET A 61 1.81 -0.47 -4.54
C MET A 61 3.20 -0.83 -4.03
N PHE A 62 3.28 -1.44 -2.84
CA PHE A 62 4.55 -1.66 -2.17
C PHE A 62 5.12 -3.05 -2.39
N SER A 63 4.33 -4.07 -2.76
CA SER A 63 4.75 -5.48 -2.90
C SER A 63 4.60 -6.04 -4.31
N TYR A 64 4.64 -5.18 -5.32
CA TYR A 64 4.38 -5.53 -6.72
C TYR A 64 5.39 -6.54 -7.32
N GLN A 65 6.64 -6.61 -6.80
CA GLN A 65 7.70 -7.50 -7.31
C GLN A 65 8.58 -8.06 -6.17
N GLN A 66 9.37 -9.11 -6.47
CA GLN A 66 10.47 -9.54 -5.60
C GLN A 66 11.52 -8.41 -5.54
N GLY A 67 11.77 -7.88 -4.34
CA GLY A 67 12.59 -6.68 -4.12
C GLY A 67 11.75 -5.47 -3.70
N SER A 68 10.64 -5.73 -3.02
CA SER A 68 9.68 -4.75 -2.57
C SER A 68 10.21 -4.05 -1.31
N PRO A 69 10.02 -2.72 -1.19
CA PRO A 69 10.45 -1.96 -0.01
C PRO A 69 9.71 -2.36 1.28
N LEU A 70 8.52 -2.98 1.16
CA LEU A 70 7.76 -3.52 2.28
C LEU A 70 7.46 -5.00 2.03
N HIS A 71 8.49 -5.82 2.26
CA HIS A 71 8.32 -7.26 2.33
C HIS A 71 7.74 -7.66 3.70
N PHE A 72 6.45 -8.04 3.72
CA PHE A 72 5.67 -8.32 4.93
C PHE A 72 6.00 -9.66 5.63
N TYR A 73 7.24 -10.15 5.58
CA TYR A 73 7.62 -11.42 6.22
C TYR A 73 7.65 -11.34 7.76
N SER A 74 7.85 -10.16 8.34
CA SER A 74 7.85 -9.94 9.79
C SER A 74 7.50 -8.49 10.16
N GLY A 75 6.34 -8.25 10.77
CA GLY A 75 5.95 -6.98 11.41
C GLY A 75 5.81 -5.77 10.47
N PHE A 76 4.57 -5.40 10.11
CA PHE A 76 4.29 -4.25 9.22
C PHE A 76 4.86 -2.93 9.74
N LEU A 77 4.67 -2.61 11.02
CA LEU A 77 5.08 -1.31 11.57
C LEU A 77 6.60 -1.22 11.65
N GLY A 78 7.28 -2.31 12.01
CA GLY A 78 8.73 -2.43 11.90
C GLY A 78 9.26 -2.15 10.49
N CYS A 79 8.70 -2.81 9.47
CA CYS A 79 9.08 -2.59 8.07
C CYS A 79 8.83 -1.15 7.63
N LEU A 80 7.64 -0.61 7.90
CA LEU A 80 7.28 0.77 7.55
C LEU A 80 8.21 1.77 8.23
N ARG A 81 8.49 1.60 9.52
CA ARG A 81 9.43 2.46 10.26
C ARG A 81 10.83 2.41 9.63
N SER A 82 11.34 1.22 9.31
CA SER A 82 12.66 1.07 8.70
C SER A 82 12.73 1.72 7.32
N PHE A 83 11.72 1.50 6.49
CA PHE A 83 11.61 2.11 5.16
C PHE A 83 11.67 3.63 5.24
N LEU A 84 10.88 4.24 6.14
CA LEU A 84 10.82 5.69 6.27
C LEU A 84 12.13 6.28 6.83
N ILE A 85 12.76 5.60 7.80
CA ILE A 85 14.07 6.02 8.32
C ILE A 85 15.11 5.99 7.22
N ASN A 86 15.18 4.89 6.45
CA ASN A 86 16.20 4.76 5.42
C ASN A 86 15.99 5.76 4.27
N ALA A 87 14.74 6.04 3.89
CA ALA A 87 14.41 7.09 2.94
C ALA A 87 14.87 8.49 3.41
N CYS A 88 14.96 8.72 4.72
CA CYS A 88 15.46 9.97 5.30
C CYS A 88 16.98 10.03 5.43
N LEU A 89 17.64 8.88 5.58
CA LEU A 89 19.08 8.78 5.80
C LEU A 89 19.87 8.58 4.51
N ASP A 90 19.17 8.42 3.38
CA ASP A 90 19.75 8.14 2.07
C ASP A 90 20.48 6.78 1.99
N ASP A 91 20.20 5.90 2.96
CA ASP A 91 20.86 4.59 3.12
C ASP A 91 20.20 3.48 2.27
N SER A 92 18.90 3.62 1.96
CA SER A 92 18.19 2.77 0.99
C SER A 92 17.04 3.57 0.41
N GLY A 93 16.99 3.68 -0.91
CA GLY A 93 16.05 4.55 -1.60
C GLY A 93 14.82 3.83 -2.19
N PHE A 94 13.89 4.63 -2.70
CA PHE A 94 12.83 4.16 -3.57
C PHE A 94 12.58 5.12 -4.73
N THR A 95 12.05 4.56 -5.82
CA THR A 95 11.40 5.30 -6.90
C THR A 95 9.94 4.93 -7.02
N VAL A 96 9.13 5.89 -7.48
CA VAL A 96 7.75 5.63 -7.89
C VAL A 96 7.72 5.39 -9.39
N LYS A 97 7.33 4.18 -9.79
CA LYS A 97 7.10 3.82 -11.18
C LYS A 97 5.62 3.76 -11.50
N TRP A 98 5.24 4.13 -12.71
CA TRP A 98 3.86 4.02 -13.19
C TRP A 98 3.74 2.76 -14.04
N MET A 99 2.97 1.78 -13.57
CA MET A 99 2.87 0.47 -14.20
C MET A 99 1.47 0.23 -14.73
N GLU A 100 1.37 -0.32 -15.94
CA GLU A 100 0.12 -0.77 -16.54
C GLU A 100 0.20 -2.27 -16.82
N ASN A 101 -0.82 -3.01 -16.41
CA ASN A 101 -0.91 -4.44 -16.68
C ASN A 101 -1.51 -4.68 -18.06
N LYS A 102 -0.83 -5.46 -18.90
CA LYS A 102 -1.28 -5.85 -20.25
C LYS A 102 -1.17 -7.36 -20.41
N PHE A 103 -1.97 -7.93 -21.31
CA PHE A 103 -1.78 -9.32 -21.72
C PHE A 103 -0.70 -9.40 -22.80
N SER A 104 0.24 -10.33 -22.64
CA SER A 104 1.22 -10.69 -23.66
C SER A 104 0.54 -11.40 -24.83
N LYS A 105 1.29 -11.62 -25.91
CA LYS A 105 0.80 -12.42 -27.06
C LYS A 105 0.45 -13.86 -26.67
N ASP A 106 1.08 -14.36 -25.61
CA ASP A 106 0.87 -15.71 -25.08
C ASP A 106 -0.25 -15.76 -24.03
N GLY A 107 -0.93 -14.64 -23.78
CA GLY A 107 -2.03 -14.53 -22.81
C GLY A 107 -1.58 -14.34 -21.36
N GLU A 108 -0.29 -14.11 -21.11
CA GLU A 108 0.24 -13.87 -19.76
C GLU A 108 0.04 -12.42 -19.34
N LEU A 109 -0.26 -12.17 -18.06
CA LEU A 109 -0.34 -10.81 -17.54
C LEU A 109 1.07 -10.26 -17.30
N VAL A 110 1.43 -9.21 -18.03
CA VAL A 110 2.71 -8.52 -17.92
C VAL A 110 2.55 -7.09 -17.40
N ALA A 111 3.48 -6.72 -16.56
CA ALA A 111 3.65 -5.40 -15.97
C ALA A 111 4.55 -4.54 -16.86
N LEU A 112 4.06 -3.42 -17.39
CA LEU A 112 4.87 -2.53 -18.22
C LEU A 112 4.95 -1.13 -17.62
N GLU A 113 6.18 -0.64 -17.48
CA GLU A 113 6.45 0.74 -17.09
C GLU A 113 5.91 1.69 -18.18
N THR A 114 5.25 2.75 -17.74
CA THR A 114 4.59 3.74 -18.57
C THR A 114 4.63 5.10 -17.86
N SER A 115 3.77 6.02 -18.26
CA SER A 115 3.65 7.35 -17.66
C SER A 115 2.40 7.49 -16.79
N LYS A 116 2.46 8.46 -15.85
CA LYS A 116 1.31 8.94 -15.06
C LYS A 116 0.09 9.30 -15.93
N GLY A 117 0.31 9.70 -17.19
CA GLY A 117 -0.76 10.09 -18.12
C GLY A 117 -1.63 8.94 -18.62
N SER A 118 -1.18 7.68 -18.52
CA SER A 118 -2.04 6.54 -18.86
C SER A 118 -3.15 6.39 -17.82
N GLN A 119 -4.40 6.28 -18.27
CA GLN A 119 -5.57 6.09 -17.42
C GLN A 119 -5.58 4.74 -16.68
N PHE A 120 -4.81 3.77 -17.17
CA PHE A 120 -4.72 2.42 -16.62
C PHE A 120 -3.43 2.20 -15.80
N ALA A 121 -2.52 3.17 -15.81
CA ALA A 121 -1.34 3.09 -14.99
C ALA A 121 -1.68 3.28 -13.51
N MET A 122 -1.05 2.48 -12.66
CA MET A 122 -1.06 2.64 -11.21
C MET A 122 0.38 2.86 -10.73
N PRO A 123 0.60 3.70 -9.72
CA PRO A 123 1.92 3.88 -9.15
C PRO A 123 2.30 2.65 -8.32
N VAL A 124 3.56 2.25 -8.42
CA VAL A 124 4.20 1.23 -7.60
C VAL A 124 5.52 1.77 -7.06
N VAL A 125 5.90 1.32 -5.88
CA VAL A 125 7.17 1.69 -5.25
C VAL A 125 8.18 0.59 -5.53
N VAL A 126 9.33 0.98 -6.05
CA VAL A 126 10.44 0.07 -6.36
C VAL A 126 11.65 0.52 -5.56
N GLU A 127 12.31 -0.42 -4.89
CA GLU A 127 13.55 -0.16 -4.18
C GLU A 127 14.65 0.27 -5.17
N ASN A 128 15.44 1.28 -4.81
CA ASN A 128 16.63 1.66 -5.55
C ASN A 128 17.75 2.09 -4.60
N CYS A 129 18.96 2.19 -5.14
CA CYS A 129 20.15 2.59 -4.39
C CYS A 129 20.64 4.01 -4.78
N ASP A 130 19.81 4.76 -5.49
CA ASP A 130 20.22 6.02 -6.14
C ASP A 130 20.01 7.26 -5.26
N GLY A 131 19.40 7.08 -4.08
CA GLY A 131 19.26 8.13 -3.07
C GLY A 131 18.34 9.30 -3.44
N ASP A 132 17.50 9.12 -4.45
CA ASP A 132 16.57 10.13 -4.96
C ASP A 132 15.18 10.05 -4.29
N SER A 133 15.13 9.51 -3.08
CA SER A 133 13.88 9.27 -2.37
C SER A 133 13.22 10.57 -1.93
N ASP A 134 12.03 10.83 -2.45
CA ASP A 134 11.22 11.96 -2.04
C ASP A 134 9.90 11.48 -1.41
N PRO A 135 9.74 11.57 -0.09
CA PRO A 135 8.48 11.25 0.59
C PRO A 135 7.27 12.02 0.05
N ALA A 136 7.45 13.22 -0.53
CA ALA A 136 6.36 13.99 -1.13
C ALA A 136 5.86 13.32 -2.42
N LEU A 137 6.76 12.83 -3.28
CA LEU A 137 6.38 12.06 -4.47
C LEU A 137 5.68 10.75 -4.09
N LEU A 138 6.11 10.11 -3.00
CA LEU A 138 5.45 8.92 -2.47
C LEU A 138 4.03 9.22 -2.00
N LEU A 139 3.84 10.29 -1.22
CA LEU A 139 2.53 10.69 -0.73
C LEU A 139 1.59 11.02 -1.90
N GLU A 140 2.05 11.81 -2.87
CA GLU A 140 1.30 12.15 -4.09
C GLU A 140 0.88 10.87 -4.85
N ALA A 141 1.80 9.92 -4.98
CA ALA A 141 1.52 8.65 -5.64
C ALA A 141 0.46 7.83 -4.88
N MET A 142 0.51 7.82 -3.55
CA MET A 142 -0.51 7.15 -2.73
C MET A 142 -1.89 7.79 -2.95
N GLU A 143 -1.98 9.12 -2.88
CA GLU A 143 -3.23 9.86 -3.09
C GLU A 143 -3.82 9.63 -4.49
N GLU A 144 -2.98 9.68 -5.53
CA GLU A 144 -3.43 9.45 -6.91
C GLU A 144 -3.89 7.99 -7.12
N ARG A 145 -3.22 7.02 -6.47
CA ARG A 145 -3.67 5.62 -6.50
C ARG A 145 -5.05 5.45 -5.87
N GLU A 146 -5.25 6.01 -4.69
CA GLU A 146 -6.54 5.96 -4.00
C GLU A 146 -7.65 6.58 -4.84
N LYS A 147 -7.42 7.77 -5.40
CA LYS A 147 -8.35 8.43 -6.31
C LYS A 147 -8.70 7.56 -7.52
N ARG A 148 -7.70 6.92 -8.14
CA ARG A 148 -7.92 6.05 -9.31
C ARG A 148 -8.66 4.76 -8.96
N GLU A 149 -8.39 4.16 -7.81
CA GLU A 149 -9.07 2.96 -7.34
C GLU A 149 -10.53 3.23 -6.99
N ILE A 150 -10.82 4.34 -6.30
CA ILE A 150 -12.18 4.78 -6.02
C ILE A 150 -12.95 4.96 -7.34
N ALA A 151 -12.39 5.73 -8.29
CA ALA A 151 -13.00 5.93 -9.59
C ALA A 151 -13.20 4.61 -10.36
N ARG A 152 -12.27 3.65 -10.23
CA ARG A 152 -12.39 2.32 -10.85
C ARG A 152 -13.54 1.52 -10.24
N VAL A 153 -13.68 1.52 -8.92
CA VAL A 153 -14.76 0.83 -8.20
C VAL A 153 -16.12 1.43 -8.58
N GLU A 154 -16.23 2.76 -8.63
CA GLU A 154 -17.45 3.47 -9.05
C GLU A 154 -17.85 3.10 -10.49
N ARG A 155 -16.88 3.08 -11.42
CA ARG A 155 -17.14 2.65 -12.81
C ARG A 155 -17.69 1.23 -12.87
N ILE A 156 -17.06 0.27 -12.18
CA ILE A 156 -17.50 -1.13 -12.15
C ILE A 156 -18.92 -1.24 -11.56
N HIS A 157 -19.23 -0.46 -10.52
CA HIS A 157 -20.55 -0.48 -9.90
C HIS A 157 -21.63 0.04 -10.86
N ASN A 158 -21.35 1.14 -11.55
CA ASN A 158 -22.25 1.72 -12.54
C ASN A 158 -22.46 0.78 -13.75
N GLU A 159 -21.39 0.16 -14.26
CA GLU A 159 -21.47 -0.82 -15.34
C GLU A 159 -22.30 -2.05 -14.94
N ARG A 160 -22.11 -2.56 -13.72
CA ARG A 160 -22.92 -3.68 -13.19
C ARG A 160 -24.38 -3.31 -13.06
N ALA A 161 -24.70 -2.11 -12.57
CA ALA A 161 -26.07 -1.63 -12.46
C ALA A 161 -26.75 -1.59 -13.83
N PHE A 162 -26.06 -1.05 -14.84
CA PHE A 162 -26.54 -1.01 -16.22
C PHE A 162 -26.79 -2.42 -16.80
N ILE A 163 -25.84 -3.34 -16.62
CA ILE A 163 -25.99 -4.73 -17.10
C ILE A 163 -27.18 -5.40 -16.42
N ASN A 164 -27.35 -5.24 -15.10
CA ASN A 164 -28.46 -5.81 -14.37
C ASN A 164 -29.82 -5.25 -14.83
N GLU A 165 -29.90 -3.95 -15.09
CA GLU A 165 -31.10 -3.32 -15.64
C GLU A 165 -31.43 -3.86 -17.04
N PHE A 166 -30.43 -3.93 -17.92
CA PHE A 166 -30.58 -4.47 -19.27
C PHE A 166 -31.04 -5.94 -19.27
N MET A 167 -30.41 -6.78 -18.44
CA MET A 167 -30.77 -8.19 -18.28
C MET A 167 -32.15 -8.37 -17.64
N GLY A 168 -32.56 -7.45 -16.75
CA GLY A 168 -33.91 -7.44 -16.17
C GLY A 168 -35.00 -7.16 -17.20
N ARG A 169 -34.74 -6.22 -18.14
CA ARG A 169 -35.66 -5.92 -19.24
C ARG A 169 -35.77 -7.05 -20.27
N LEU A 170 -34.71 -7.84 -20.48
CA LEU A 170 -34.75 -9.01 -21.38
C LEU A 170 -35.51 -10.22 -20.81
N ARG A 171 -35.85 -10.21 -19.51
CA ARG A 171 -36.58 -11.30 -18.83
C ARG A 171 -38.09 -11.01 -18.67
N GLN A 172 -38.56 -9.85 -19.13
CA GLN A 172 -39.98 -9.48 -19.20
C GLN A 172 -40.48 -9.66 -20.63
#